data_AF-B3PHE5-F1
#
_entry.id   AF-B3PHE5-F1
#
_cell.length_a   1.000
_cell.length_b   1.000
_cell.length_c   1.000
_cell.angle_alpha   90.00
_cell.angle_beta   90.00
_cell.angle_gamma   90.00
#
_symmetry.space_group_name_H-M   'P 1'
#
loop_
_entity.id
_entity.type
_entity.pdbx_description
1 polymer ?
#
loop_
_entity_poly.entity_id
_entity_poly.type
_entity_poly.pdbx_seq_one_letter_code
_entity_poly.pdbx_strand_id
1 'polypeptide(L)'
;MNEKIIFIAAISELFSLYFFIKILNSRDSLLMKVILSILVFIPIIGTIFYFLAANSPPPQPYSLQNKGDPYSNVPMRGEYTDRWQSKMEIMRWEMSNLKEEMDFYNEAWKEDKTETAVGIHIIFPDGKHDHISDKLDLEIIEKEIKKLDWHSNFYQFIVVIKPGISMEVGGSLNGVDGLSAMYRNRINRVDAVIRTPPEDVSEMQKILKVFLMPGEEWRKKYEFNFTHY
;
A
#
# COMPACT_ATOMS: atom_id res chain seq x y z
N MET A 1 4.39 -4.91 49.12
CA MET A 1 5.57 -5.59 48.53
C MET A 1 5.28 -7.09 48.57
N ASN A 2 5.38 -7.80 47.45
CA ASN A 2 5.02 -9.23 47.41
C ASN A 2 5.94 -10.03 48.34
N GLU A 3 5.37 -10.77 49.29
CA GLU A 3 6.10 -11.65 50.22
C GLU A 3 7.07 -12.60 49.48
N LYS A 4 6.69 -13.02 48.27
CA LYS A 4 7.50 -13.84 47.36
C LYS A 4 8.85 -13.20 47.00
N ILE A 5 8.92 -11.89 46.82
CA ILE A 5 10.14 -11.18 46.42
C ILE A 5 11.15 -11.15 47.59
N ILE A 6 10.65 -10.90 48.80
CA ILE A 6 11.46 -10.91 50.03
C ILE A 6 12.05 -12.30 50.26
N PHE A 7 11.24 -13.34 50.08
CA PHE A 7 11.66 -14.72 50.24
C PHE A 7 12.76 -15.12 49.25
N ILE A 8 12.63 -14.74 47.97
CA ILE A 8 13.63 -15.02 46.94
C ILE A 8 14.96 -14.28 47.23
N ALA A 9 14.89 -13.03 47.71
CA ALA A 9 16.07 -12.27 48.09
C ALA A 9 16.80 -12.90 49.29
N ALA A 10 16.07 -13.32 50.32
CA ALA A 10 16.67 -13.99 51.47
C ALA A 10 17.38 -15.31 51.10
N ILE A 11 16.80 -16.08 50.18
CA ILE A 11 17.43 -17.32 49.69
C ILE A 11 18.71 -17.02 48.91
N SER A 12 18.70 -16.03 48.01
CA SER A 12 19.89 -15.71 47.20
C SER A 12 21.07 -15.24 48.06
N GLU A 13 20.80 -14.50 49.14
CA GLU A 13 21.80 -14.08 50.13
C GLU A 13 22.43 -15.28 50.86
N LEU A 14 21.62 -16.25 51.30
CA LEU A 14 22.12 -17.47 51.96
C LEU A 14 23.01 -18.30 51.02
N PHE A 15 22.64 -18.44 49.74
CA PHE A 15 23.48 -19.11 48.76
C PHE A 15 24.78 -18.36 48.50
N SER A 16 24.74 -17.03 48.40
CA SER A 16 25.93 -16.19 48.25
C SER A 16 26.92 -16.41 49.39
N LEU A 17 26.46 -16.39 50.64
CA LEU A 17 27.31 -16.65 51.82
C LEU A 17 27.91 -18.06 51.79
N TYR A 18 27.12 -19.07 51.43
CA TYR A 18 27.60 -20.45 51.30
C TYR A 18 28.73 -20.59 50.26
N PHE A 19 28.55 -20.01 49.07
CA PHE A 19 29.56 -20.05 48.02
C PHE A 19 30.83 -19.28 48.40
N PHE A 20 30.70 -18.16 49.11
CA PHE A 20 31.85 -17.41 49.61
C PHE A 20 32.70 -18.24 50.59
N ILE A 21 32.07 -18.91 51.56
CA ILE A 21 32.77 -19.82 52.49
C ILE A 21 33.48 -20.95 51.72
N LYS A 22 32.84 -21.49 50.68
CA LYS A 22 33.42 -22.53 49.84
C LYS A 22 34.65 -22.03 49.06
N ILE A 23 34.63 -20.79 48.56
CA ILE A 23 35.77 -20.16 47.87
C ILE A 23 36.94 -19.92 48.84
N LEU A 24 36.66 -19.49 50.08
CA LEU A 24 37.72 -19.30 51.08
C LEU A 24 38.47 -20.61 51.36
N ASN A 25 37.74 -21.72 51.45
CA ASN A 25 38.27 -23.06 51.72
C ASN A 25 38.82 -23.78 50.47
N SER A 26 38.73 -23.19 49.27
CA SER A 26 39.24 -23.81 48.06
C SER A 26 40.78 -23.77 47.98
N ARG A 27 41.37 -24.60 47.14
CA ARG A 27 42.83 -24.61 46.87
C ARG A 27 43.25 -23.65 45.76
N ASP A 28 42.37 -22.73 45.38
CA ASP A 28 42.63 -21.80 44.28
C ASP A 28 43.67 -20.75 44.66
N SER A 29 44.29 -20.14 43.65
CA SER A 29 45.20 -19.01 43.86
C SER A 29 44.48 -17.82 44.49
N LEU A 30 45.23 -16.99 45.22
CA LEU A 30 44.67 -15.83 45.91
C LEU A 30 43.94 -14.87 44.96
N LEU A 31 44.49 -14.65 43.76
CA LEU A 31 43.87 -13.82 42.73
C LEU A 31 42.51 -14.38 42.27
N MET A 32 42.41 -15.70 42.08
CA MET A 32 41.14 -16.35 41.72
C MET A 32 40.11 -16.25 42.85
N LYS A 33 40.53 -16.37 44.11
CA LYS A 33 39.63 -16.19 45.25
C LYS A 33 39.05 -14.78 45.30
N VAL A 34 39.85 -13.75 45.01
CA VAL A 34 39.37 -12.36 44.97
C VAL A 34 38.33 -12.16 43.86
N ILE A 35 38.61 -12.63 42.64
CA ILE A 35 37.68 -12.51 41.50
C ILE A 35 36.36 -13.23 41.78
N LEU A 36 36.42 -14.49 42.24
CA LEU A 36 35.24 -15.28 42.53
C LEU A 36 34.42 -14.69 43.70
N SER A 37 35.08 -14.11 44.71
CA SER A 37 34.38 -13.43 45.80
C SER A 37 33.56 -12.24 45.30
N ILE A 38 34.11 -11.42 44.39
CA ILE A 38 33.38 -10.28 43.80
C ILE A 38 32.13 -10.76 43.08
N LEU A 39 32.24 -11.83 42.28
CA LEU A 39 31.11 -12.38 41.52
C LEU A 39 30.00 -12.92 42.42
N VAL A 40 30.36 -13.56 43.53
CA VAL A 40 29.40 -14.13 44.48
C VAL A 40 28.56 -13.04 45.16
N PHE A 41 29.12 -11.85 45.39
CA PHE A 41 28.40 -10.74 46.05
C PHE A 41 27.53 -9.88 45.10
N ILE A 42 27.55 -10.09 43.78
CA ILE A 42 26.71 -9.34 42.82
C ILE A 42 25.21 -9.37 43.17
N PRO A 43 24.60 -10.52 43.54
CA PRO A 43 23.17 -10.59 43.89
C PRO A 43 22.81 -9.75 45.13
N ILE A 44 23.75 -9.62 46.07
CA ILE A 44 23.57 -8.83 47.30
C ILE A 44 23.64 -7.34 46.96
N ILE A 45 24.65 -6.94 46.19
CA ILE A 45 24.85 -5.56 45.75
C ILE A 45 23.63 -5.07 44.94
N GLY A 46 23.13 -5.88 44.01
CA GLY A 46 21.94 -5.52 43.21
C GLY A 46 20.69 -5.29 44.05
N THR A 47 20.49 -6.09 45.10
CA THR A 47 19.36 -5.96 46.03
C THR A 47 19.48 -4.68 46.86
N ILE A 48 20.66 -4.37 47.38
CA ILE A 48 20.94 -3.11 48.10
C ILE A 48 20.70 -1.90 47.19
N PHE A 49 21.17 -1.93 45.94
CA PHE A 49 20.89 -0.86 44.98
C PHE A 49 19.42 -0.73 44.65
N TYR A 50 18.68 -1.83 44.52
CA TYR A 50 17.23 -1.79 44.33
C TYR A 50 16.55 -1.08 45.51
N PHE A 51 16.89 -1.41 46.76
CA PHE A 51 16.30 -0.76 47.93
C PHE A 51 16.72 0.71 48.12
N LEU A 52 17.93 1.08 47.69
CA LEU A 52 18.43 2.46 47.81
C LEU A 52 18.02 3.37 46.64
N ALA A 53 17.85 2.81 45.44
CA ALA A 53 17.55 3.56 44.21
C ALA A 53 16.07 3.51 43.81
N ALA A 54 15.30 2.51 44.24
CA ALA A 54 13.87 2.46 44.02
C ALA A 54 13.13 3.40 44.99
N ASN A 55 13.28 4.70 44.78
CA ASN A 55 12.24 5.61 45.24
C ASN A 55 10.96 5.23 44.49
N SER A 56 9.93 4.82 45.23
CA SER A 56 8.59 4.63 44.67
C SER A 56 8.21 5.93 43.95
N PRO A 57 8.06 5.94 42.61
CA PRO A 57 7.64 7.16 41.93
C PRO A 57 6.28 7.57 42.51
N PRO A 58 6.04 8.88 42.71
CA PRO A 58 4.75 9.34 43.19
C PRO A 58 3.65 8.83 42.25
N PRO A 59 2.47 8.45 42.78
CA PRO A 59 1.36 8.04 41.95
C PRO A 59 1.08 9.14 40.92
N GLN A 60 0.85 8.72 39.67
CA GLN A 60 0.58 9.65 38.57
C GLN A 60 -0.57 10.60 38.96
N PRO A 61 -0.45 11.92 38.71
CA PRO A 61 -1.49 12.89 39.05
C PRO A 61 -2.86 12.46 38.54
N TYR A 62 -3.91 12.70 39.35
CA TYR A 62 -5.27 12.22 39.05
C TYR A 62 -5.79 12.68 37.68
N SER A 63 -5.39 13.88 37.24
CA SER A 63 -5.72 14.45 35.92
C SER A 63 -5.07 13.74 34.73
N LEU A 64 -4.05 12.93 34.96
CA LEU A 64 -3.34 12.17 33.94
C LEU A 64 -3.68 10.67 33.98
N GLN A 65 -4.56 10.26 34.90
CA GLN A 65 -5.03 8.88 34.99
C GLN A 65 -6.18 8.67 34.01
N ASN A 66 -6.07 7.68 33.12
CA ASN A 66 -7.15 7.27 32.22
C ASN A 66 -8.21 6.47 32.98
N LYS A 67 -9.00 7.17 33.80
CA LYS A 67 -10.15 6.59 34.52
C LYS A 67 -11.40 6.76 33.66
N GLY A 68 -12.18 5.70 33.53
CA GLY A 68 -13.50 5.81 32.92
C GLY A 68 -14.43 6.68 33.76
N ASP A 69 -15.46 7.23 33.13
CA ASP A 69 -16.50 8.00 33.82
C ASP A 69 -17.18 7.12 34.88
N PRO A 70 -17.11 7.49 36.18
CA PRO A 70 -17.75 6.74 37.27
C PRO A 70 -19.29 6.71 37.16
N TYR A 71 -19.90 7.56 36.33
CA TYR A 71 -21.34 7.56 36.06
C TYR A 71 -21.73 6.78 34.81
N SER A 72 -20.77 6.21 34.08
CA SER A 72 -21.08 5.33 32.95
C SER A 72 -21.49 3.93 33.44
N ASN A 73 -22.61 3.41 32.92
CA ASN A 73 -23.07 2.04 33.19
C ASN A 73 -22.22 0.97 32.48
N VAL A 74 -21.04 1.33 32.00
CA VAL A 74 -20.12 0.49 31.22
C VAL A 74 -18.93 0.17 32.13
N PRO A 75 -18.51 -1.11 32.27
CA PRO A 75 -17.40 -1.47 33.15
C PRO A 75 -16.16 -0.65 32.81
N MET A 76 -15.67 0.14 33.78
CA MET A 76 -14.53 1.10 33.72
C MET A 76 -13.75 1.05 32.39
N ARG A 77 -14.33 1.64 31.33
CA ARG A 77 -13.61 1.90 30.09
C ARG A 77 -12.98 3.27 30.23
N GLY A 78 -11.65 3.36 30.14
CA GLY A 78 -10.98 4.67 30.14
C GLY A 78 -11.52 5.54 29.01
N GLU A 79 -11.59 6.87 29.21
CA GLU A 79 -12.10 7.86 28.25
C GLU A 79 -11.53 7.71 26.84
N TYR A 80 -10.31 7.18 26.73
CA TYR A 80 -9.70 6.83 25.45
C TYR A 80 -10.58 5.93 24.59
N THR A 81 -11.27 4.96 25.19
CA THR A 81 -12.11 3.99 24.48
C THR A 81 -13.28 4.68 23.80
N ASP A 82 -13.95 5.61 24.48
CA ASP A 82 -15.12 6.31 23.96
C ASP A 82 -14.73 7.30 22.86
N ARG A 83 -13.60 8.01 23.03
CA ARG A 83 -13.02 8.86 21.97
C ARG A 83 -12.59 8.04 20.75
N TRP A 84 -12.11 6.82 20.97
CA TRP A 84 -11.70 5.93 19.89
C TRP A 84 -12.90 5.31 19.17
N GLN A 85 -13.95 4.92 19.91
CA GLN A 85 -15.17 4.36 19.32
C GLN A 85 -15.91 5.38 18.44
N SER A 86 -16.08 6.61 18.89
CA SER A 86 -16.68 7.68 18.08
C SER A 86 -15.87 7.97 16.81
N LYS A 87 -14.53 8.03 16.92
CA LYS A 87 -13.64 8.14 15.76
C LYS A 87 -13.75 6.95 14.81
N MET A 88 -13.92 5.73 15.33
CA MET A 88 -14.08 4.53 14.51
C MET A 88 -15.39 4.56 13.70
N GLU A 89 -16.48 5.10 14.26
CA GLU A 89 -17.74 5.27 13.53
C GLU A 89 -17.60 6.28 12.39
N ILE A 90 -16.96 7.43 12.66
CA ILE A 90 -16.67 8.43 11.63
C ILE A 90 -15.80 7.83 10.51
N MET A 91 -14.70 7.16 10.86
CA MET A 91 -13.82 6.53 9.89
C MET A 91 -14.54 5.45 9.07
N ARG A 92 -15.42 4.65 9.68
CA ARG A 92 -16.21 3.66 8.94
C ARG A 92 -17.16 4.31 7.94
N TRP A 93 -17.80 5.41 8.33
CA TRP A 93 -18.67 6.16 7.43
C TRP A 93 -17.88 6.77 6.26
N GLU A 94 -16.73 7.40 6.55
CA GLU A 94 -15.83 7.92 5.52
C GLU A 94 -15.35 6.81 4.57
N MET A 95 -14.93 5.66 5.11
CA MET A 95 -14.54 4.50 4.30
C MET A 95 -15.68 3.97 3.44
N SER A 96 -16.92 3.98 3.94
CA SER A 96 -18.10 3.58 3.16
C SER A 96 -18.34 4.52 1.98
N ASN A 97 -18.30 5.83 2.23
CA ASN A 97 -18.50 6.83 1.17
C ASN A 97 -17.39 6.75 0.12
N LEU A 98 -16.13 6.63 0.55
CA LEU A 98 -15.00 6.47 -0.38
C LEU A 98 -15.13 5.20 -1.21
N LYS A 99 -15.64 4.12 -0.61
CA LYS A 99 -15.89 2.88 -1.33
C LYS A 99 -17.01 3.04 -2.35
N GLU A 100 -18.11 3.69 -1.99
CA GLU A 100 -19.21 3.97 -2.93
C GLU A 100 -18.75 4.86 -4.09
N GLU A 101 -17.99 5.91 -3.82
CA GLU A 101 -17.41 6.78 -4.83
C GLU A 101 -16.46 6.00 -5.75
N MET A 102 -15.60 5.16 -5.18
CA MET A 102 -14.70 4.29 -5.93
C MET A 102 -15.47 3.27 -6.77
N ASP A 103 -16.53 2.66 -6.24
CA ASP A 103 -17.40 1.73 -6.97
C ASP A 103 -18.13 2.43 -8.12
N PHE A 104 -18.58 3.68 -7.92
CA PHE A 104 -19.15 4.51 -8.97
C PHE A 104 -18.14 4.77 -10.10
N TYR A 105 -16.93 5.24 -9.78
CA TYR A 105 -15.89 5.48 -10.80
C TYR A 105 -15.47 4.19 -11.51
N ASN A 106 -15.42 3.06 -10.79
CA ASN A 106 -15.11 1.75 -11.36
C ASN A 106 -16.16 1.28 -12.38
N GLU A 107 -17.38 1.82 -12.34
CA GLU A 107 -18.49 1.42 -13.19
C GLU A 107 -18.91 2.50 -14.19
N ALA A 108 -18.40 3.72 -14.08
CA ALA A 108 -18.70 4.83 -14.99
C ALA A 108 -18.41 4.50 -16.47
N TRP A 109 -17.40 3.67 -16.74
CA TRP A 109 -17.09 3.23 -18.10
C TRP A 109 -18.22 2.46 -18.78
N LYS A 110 -19.15 1.84 -18.02
CA LYS A 110 -20.30 1.12 -18.57
C LYS A 110 -21.29 2.04 -19.30
N GLU A 111 -21.22 3.34 -19.05
CA GLU A 111 -22.04 4.35 -19.74
C GLU A 111 -21.29 4.99 -20.92
N ASP A 112 -19.95 4.82 -20.99
CA ASP A 112 -19.13 5.37 -22.06
C ASP A 112 -19.16 4.47 -23.31
N LYS A 113 -19.66 5.03 -24.42
CA LYS A 113 -19.73 4.33 -25.70
C LYS A 113 -18.36 4.02 -26.30
N THR A 114 -17.34 4.84 -26.02
CA THR A 114 -15.96 4.59 -26.50
C THR A 114 -15.31 3.39 -25.82
N GLU A 115 -15.91 2.91 -24.73
CA GLU A 115 -15.43 1.73 -24.00
C GLU A 115 -16.38 0.54 -24.14
N THR A 116 -17.67 0.77 -24.38
CA THR A 116 -18.69 -0.29 -24.41
C THR A 116 -19.13 -0.72 -25.81
N ALA A 117 -19.16 0.18 -26.79
CA ALA A 117 -19.54 -0.19 -28.15
C ALA A 117 -18.36 -0.87 -28.85
N VAL A 118 -18.58 -2.07 -29.40
CA VAL A 118 -17.55 -2.75 -30.20
C VAL A 118 -17.42 -2.03 -31.53
N GLY A 119 -16.19 -1.67 -31.90
CA GLY A 119 -15.96 -0.94 -33.14
C GLY A 119 -14.76 -0.02 -33.10
N ILE A 120 -14.77 0.92 -34.05
CA ILE A 120 -13.75 1.94 -34.25
C ILE A 120 -14.34 3.29 -33.89
N HIS A 121 -13.66 4.02 -33.01
CA HIS A 121 -14.09 5.31 -32.49
C HIS A 121 -12.98 6.34 -32.62
N ILE A 122 -13.37 7.61 -32.73
CA ILE A 122 -12.45 8.74 -32.75
C ILE A 122 -12.93 9.78 -31.74
N ILE A 123 -12.00 10.32 -30.96
CA ILE A 123 -12.21 11.52 -30.14
C ILE A 123 -11.40 12.65 -30.78
N PHE A 124 -12.09 13.75 -31.06
CA PHE A 124 -11.57 14.95 -31.72
C PHE A 124 -11.00 15.96 -30.71
N PRO A 125 -10.22 16.96 -31.16
CA PRO A 125 -9.62 17.97 -30.28
C PRO A 125 -10.63 18.79 -29.46
N ASP A 126 -11.86 18.92 -29.97
CA ASP A 126 -12.97 19.60 -29.30
C ASP A 126 -13.70 18.72 -28.27
N GLY A 127 -13.23 17.48 -28.06
CA GLY A 127 -13.84 16.48 -27.20
C GLY A 127 -15.03 15.76 -27.84
N LYS A 128 -15.37 16.06 -29.10
CA LYS A 128 -16.43 15.34 -29.80
C LYS A 128 -16.01 13.89 -30.03
N HIS A 129 -16.97 12.98 -29.88
CA HIS A 129 -16.83 11.57 -30.21
C HIS A 129 -17.57 11.24 -31.50
N ASP A 130 -16.94 10.47 -32.39
CA ASP A 130 -17.63 9.80 -33.49
C ASP A 130 -17.36 8.28 -33.48
N HIS A 131 -18.40 7.51 -33.73
CA HIS A 131 -18.33 6.07 -33.99
C HIS A 131 -18.27 5.85 -35.50
N ILE A 132 -17.16 5.27 -35.96
CA ILE A 132 -16.83 5.17 -37.39
C ILE A 132 -17.33 3.86 -37.99
N SER A 133 -17.20 2.74 -37.27
CA SER A 133 -17.66 1.44 -37.75
C SER A 133 -17.87 0.45 -36.61
N ASP A 134 -18.86 -0.44 -36.75
CA ASP A 134 -19.01 -1.65 -35.92
C ASP A 134 -18.05 -2.78 -36.35
N LYS A 135 -17.44 -2.65 -37.55
CA LYS A 135 -16.55 -3.67 -38.10
C LYS A 135 -15.10 -3.36 -37.74
N LEU A 136 -14.43 -4.36 -37.17
CA LEU A 136 -13.00 -4.31 -36.84
C LEU A 136 -12.16 -4.68 -38.07
N ASP A 137 -12.23 -3.83 -39.08
CA ASP A 137 -11.55 -4.03 -40.36
C ASP A 137 -10.28 -3.17 -40.45
N LEU A 138 -9.16 -3.80 -40.81
CA LEU A 138 -7.88 -3.12 -40.97
C LEU A 138 -7.92 -2.07 -42.09
N GLU A 139 -8.65 -2.31 -43.17
CA GLU A 139 -8.76 -1.34 -44.26
C GLU A 139 -9.48 -0.06 -43.79
N ILE A 140 -10.50 -0.21 -42.94
CA ILE A 140 -11.20 0.93 -42.33
C ILE A 140 -10.24 1.67 -41.41
N ILE A 141 -9.52 0.97 -40.52
CA ILE A 141 -8.55 1.60 -39.61
C ILE A 141 -7.50 2.37 -40.41
N GLU A 142 -6.89 1.74 -41.41
CA GLU A 142 -5.82 2.33 -42.20
C GLU A 142 -6.28 3.58 -42.96
N LYS A 143 -7.50 3.53 -43.51
CA LYS A 143 -8.11 4.66 -44.23
C LYS A 143 -8.44 5.81 -43.29
N GLU A 144 -9.10 5.54 -42.18
CA GLU A 144 -9.67 6.58 -41.33
C GLU A 144 -8.60 7.29 -40.49
N ILE A 145 -7.61 6.55 -39.97
CA ILE A 145 -6.51 7.16 -39.20
C ILE A 145 -5.64 8.09 -40.08
N LYS A 146 -5.51 7.82 -41.38
CA LYS A 146 -4.75 8.64 -42.33
C LYS A 146 -5.44 9.94 -42.72
N LYS A 147 -6.76 10.06 -42.51
CA LYS A 147 -7.49 11.30 -42.83
C LYS A 147 -7.29 12.40 -41.79
N LEU A 148 -6.85 12.04 -40.60
CA LEU A 148 -6.70 12.97 -39.48
C LEU A 148 -5.43 13.80 -39.65
N ASP A 149 -5.50 15.08 -39.30
CA ASP A 149 -4.36 16.01 -39.37
C ASP A 149 -3.52 15.96 -38.09
N TRP A 150 -2.74 14.89 -37.95
CA TRP A 150 -1.91 14.64 -36.78
C TRP A 150 -0.86 15.72 -36.51
N HIS A 151 -0.49 16.56 -37.49
CA HIS A 151 0.52 17.60 -37.29
C HIS A 151 -0.03 18.85 -36.61
N SER A 152 -1.32 19.15 -36.79
CA SER A 152 -1.94 20.35 -36.23
C SER A 152 -2.81 20.08 -35.02
N ASN A 153 -3.25 18.84 -34.82
CA ASN A 153 -4.30 18.49 -33.87
C ASN A 153 -3.95 17.26 -33.04
N PHE A 154 -4.62 17.14 -31.89
CA PHE A 154 -4.55 15.99 -31.00
C PHE A 154 -5.79 15.11 -31.20
N TYR A 155 -5.60 13.83 -31.51
CA TYR A 155 -6.70 12.88 -31.65
C TYR A 155 -6.49 11.64 -30.79
N GLN A 156 -7.58 10.96 -30.46
CA GLN A 156 -7.55 9.60 -29.93
C GLN A 156 -8.34 8.69 -30.87
N PHE A 157 -7.69 7.64 -31.35
CA PHE A 157 -8.25 6.64 -32.23
C PHE A 157 -8.35 5.33 -31.46
N ILE A 158 -9.58 4.88 -31.19
CA ILE A 158 -9.87 3.81 -30.25
C ILE A 158 -10.47 2.63 -31.00
N VAL A 159 -9.92 1.44 -30.77
CA VAL A 159 -10.44 0.18 -31.29
C VAL A 159 -10.91 -0.66 -30.11
N VAL A 160 -12.22 -0.93 -30.05
CA VAL A 160 -12.87 -1.72 -29.00
C VAL A 160 -13.20 -3.09 -29.55
N ILE A 161 -12.55 -4.14 -29.04
CA ILE A 161 -12.77 -5.52 -29.50
C ILE A 161 -13.87 -6.24 -28.73
N LYS A 162 -14.12 -5.78 -27.51
CA LYS A 162 -15.15 -6.28 -26.59
C LYS A 162 -15.47 -5.15 -25.61
N PRO A 163 -16.71 -5.03 -25.11
CA PRO A 163 -17.02 -4.03 -24.08
C PRO A 163 -16.00 -4.10 -22.92
N GLY A 164 -15.37 -2.96 -22.64
CA GLY A 164 -14.33 -2.78 -21.63
C GLY A 164 -12.93 -3.21 -22.04
N ILE A 165 -12.71 -3.72 -23.27
CA ILE A 165 -11.38 -4.09 -23.78
C ILE A 165 -11.09 -3.33 -25.08
N SER A 166 -10.10 -2.44 -25.03
CA SER A 166 -9.75 -1.57 -26.15
C SER A 166 -8.25 -1.30 -26.25
N MET A 167 -7.85 -0.85 -27.44
CA MET A 167 -6.55 -0.23 -27.69
C MET A 167 -6.80 1.15 -28.27
N GLU A 168 -6.27 2.16 -27.62
CA GLU A 168 -6.22 3.54 -28.07
C GLU A 168 -4.84 3.82 -28.65
N VAL A 169 -4.79 4.52 -29.79
CA VAL A 169 -3.60 5.22 -30.26
C VAL A 169 -3.96 6.69 -30.42
N GLY A 170 -3.09 7.58 -29.97
CA GLY A 170 -3.43 9.00 -29.95
C GLY A 170 -2.22 9.90 -29.77
N GLY A 171 -2.45 11.20 -29.76
CA GLY A 171 -1.40 12.20 -29.65
C GLY A 171 -1.39 13.21 -30.80
N SER A 172 -0.25 13.88 -30.95
CA SER A 172 0.03 14.82 -32.04
C SER A 172 1.49 14.74 -32.50
N LEU A 173 1.70 14.96 -33.80
CA LEU A 173 3.00 15.10 -34.47
C LEU A 173 3.40 16.59 -34.63
N ASN A 174 2.90 17.46 -33.76
CA ASN A 174 3.25 18.89 -33.71
C ASN A 174 4.66 19.17 -33.15
N GLY A 175 5.39 18.14 -32.73
CA GLY A 175 6.72 18.24 -32.11
C GLY A 175 6.73 18.53 -30.62
N VAL A 176 5.56 18.59 -29.96
CA VAL A 176 5.40 18.85 -28.52
C VAL A 176 4.75 17.67 -27.80
N ASP A 177 3.59 17.20 -28.26
CA ASP A 177 2.80 16.21 -27.52
C ASP A 177 3.32 14.77 -27.74
N GLY A 178 3.76 14.47 -28.96
CA GLY A 178 4.14 13.12 -29.38
C GLY A 178 2.93 12.19 -29.54
N LEU A 179 3.21 10.95 -29.93
CA LEU A 179 2.20 9.90 -30.07
C LEU A 179 2.31 8.88 -28.93
N SER A 180 1.23 8.14 -28.68
CA SER A 180 1.19 7.07 -27.68
C SER A 180 0.17 6.00 -28.05
N ALA A 181 0.26 4.87 -27.35
CA ALA A 181 -0.74 3.80 -27.39
C ALA A 181 -1.07 3.33 -25.97
N MET A 182 -2.34 3.07 -25.73
CA MET A 182 -2.85 2.62 -24.44
C MET A 182 -3.82 1.44 -24.61
N TYR A 183 -3.50 0.33 -23.97
CA TYR A 183 -4.42 -0.78 -23.78
C TYR A 183 -5.26 -0.55 -22.53
N ARG A 184 -6.55 -0.86 -22.61
CA ARG A 184 -7.45 -0.85 -21.45
C ARG A 184 -8.24 -2.15 -21.37
N ASN A 185 -8.38 -2.67 -20.15
CA ASN A 185 -9.22 -3.79 -19.79
C ASN A 185 -9.94 -3.47 -18.48
N ARG A 186 -11.13 -2.88 -18.60
CA ARG A 186 -11.95 -2.46 -17.45
C ARG A 186 -12.45 -3.62 -16.62
N ILE A 187 -12.68 -4.79 -17.25
CA ILE A 187 -13.14 -6.00 -16.55
C ILE A 187 -12.08 -6.49 -15.57
N ASN A 188 -10.82 -6.52 -16.01
CA ASN A 188 -9.70 -6.97 -15.18
C ASN A 188 -8.98 -5.83 -14.46
N ARG A 189 -9.48 -4.59 -14.57
CA ARG A 189 -8.89 -3.37 -14.02
C ARG A 189 -7.42 -3.21 -14.40
N VAL A 190 -7.12 -3.40 -15.68
CA VAL A 190 -5.77 -3.29 -16.22
C VAL A 190 -5.72 -2.21 -17.26
N ASP A 191 -4.85 -1.24 -17.03
CA ASP A 191 -4.46 -0.26 -18.04
C ASP A 191 -2.98 -0.47 -18.37
N ALA A 192 -2.59 -0.27 -19.62
CA ALA A 192 -1.20 -0.38 -20.02
C ALA A 192 -0.83 0.67 -21.06
N VAL A 193 0.23 1.42 -20.82
CA VAL A 193 0.72 2.46 -21.74
C VAL A 193 2.00 1.97 -22.42
N ILE A 194 2.12 2.19 -23.73
CA ILE A 194 3.30 1.78 -24.49
C ILE A 194 4.54 2.49 -23.95
N ARG A 195 5.65 1.74 -23.81
CA ARG A 195 6.91 2.28 -23.28
C ARG A 195 7.69 3.07 -24.31
N THR A 196 7.75 2.54 -25.53
CA THR A 196 8.36 3.22 -26.68
C THR A 196 7.23 3.74 -27.56
N PRO A 197 6.98 5.06 -27.56
CA PRO A 197 5.88 5.63 -28.33
C PRO A 197 6.09 5.41 -29.84
N PRO A 198 5.01 5.30 -30.63
CA PRO A 198 5.12 5.24 -32.08
C PRO A 198 5.68 6.55 -32.63
N GLU A 199 6.53 6.46 -33.66
CA GLU A 199 7.15 7.65 -34.28
C GLU A 199 6.24 8.29 -35.34
N ASP A 200 5.34 7.51 -35.93
CA ASP A 200 4.46 7.96 -37.01
C ASP A 200 3.10 7.23 -37.02
N VAL A 201 2.23 7.69 -37.94
CA VAL A 201 0.90 7.11 -38.16
C VAL A 201 0.97 5.66 -38.65
N SER A 202 2.02 5.26 -39.38
CA SER A 202 2.20 3.88 -39.84
C SER A 202 2.48 2.94 -38.67
N GLU A 203 3.23 3.38 -37.67
CA GLU A 203 3.47 2.60 -36.46
C GLU A 203 2.21 2.45 -35.61
N MET A 204 1.41 3.52 -35.45
CA MET A 204 0.09 3.43 -34.83
C MET A 204 -0.80 2.38 -35.50
N GLN A 205 -0.83 2.36 -36.84
CA GLN A 205 -1.54 1.34 -37.63
C GLN A 205 -1.03 -0.07 -37.34
N LYS A 206 0.30 -0.26 -37.26
CA LYS A 206 0.90 -1.57 -36.95
C LYS A 206 0.55 -2.03 -35.53
N ILE A 207 0.46 -1.13 -34.56
CA ILE A 207 0.05 -1.45 -33.18
C ILE A 207 -1.39 -1.96 -33.18
N LEU A 208 -2.32 -1.20 -33.76
CA LEU A 208 -3.74 -1.58 -33.86
C LEU A 208 -3.92 -2.89 -34.64
N LYS A 209 -3.15 -3.08 -35.71
CA LYS A 209 -3.18 -4.32 -36.50
C LYS A 209 -2.81 -5.55 -35.68
N VAL A 210 -1.77 -5.44 -34.86
CA VAL A 210 -1.32 -6.56 -34.02
C VAL A 210 -2.27 -6.76 -32.84
N PHE A 211 -2.89 -5.70 -32.34
CA PHE A 211 -3.93 -5.80 -31.31
C PHE A 211 -5.16 -6.59 -31.79
N LEU A 212 -5.53 -6.47 -33.07
CA LEU A 212 -6.62 -7.24 -33.67
C LEU A 212 -6.28 -8.70 -33.98
N MET A 213 -5.01 -9.11 -33.88
CA MET A 213 -4.63 -10.50 -34.09
C MET A 213 -5.11 -11.38 -32.92
N PRO A 214 -5.49 -12.64 -33.16
CA PRO A 214 -5.82 -13.58 -32.09
C PRO A 214 -4.62 -13.80 -31.16
N GLY A 215 -4.88 -13.89 -29.86
CA GLY A 215 -3.85 -14.00 -28.84
C GLY A 215 -3.23 -12.64 -28.51
N GLU A 216 -2.65 -12.50 -27.33
CA GLU A 216 -2.06 -11.24 -26.87
C GLU A 216 -0.70 -10.95 -27.55
N GLU A 217 -0.60 -11.17 -28.87
CA GLU A 217 0.63 -11.02 -29.66
C GLU A 217 1.20 -9.60 -29.59
N TRP A 218 0.33 -8.60 -29.40
CA TRP A 218 0.76 -7.21 -29.18
C TRP A 218 1.64 -7.06 -27.94
N ARG A 219 1.45 -7.87 -26.89
CA ARG A 219 2.30 -7.88 -25.68
C ARG A 219 3.69 -8.45 -25.91
N LYS A 220 3.84 -9.33 -26.91
CA LYS A 220 5.15 -9.89 -27.27
C LYS A 220 5.94 -8.95 -28.17
N LYS A 221 5.22 -8.19 -29.02
CA LYS A 221 5.83 -7.33 -30.03
C LYS A 221 6.20 -5.94 -29.48
N TYR A 222 5.41 -5.42 -28.55
CA TYR A 222 5.60 -4.08 -28.00
C TYR A 222 5.67 -4.15 -26.47
N GLU A 223 6.54 -3.32 -25.89
CA GLU A 223 6.64 -3.18 -24.44
C GLU A 223 5.61 -2.19 -23.93
N PHE A 224 4.80 -2.63 -22.96
CA PHE A 224 3.80 -1.81 -22.28
C PHE A 224 4.06 -1.82 -20.76
N ASN A 225 3.85 -0.68 -20.11
CA ASN A 225 3.86 -0.54 -18.66
C ASN A 225 2.45 -0.78 -18.12
N PHE A 226 2.25 -1.89 -17.43
CA PHE A 226 0.95 -2.31 -16.89
C PHE A 226 0.70 -1.73 -15.50
N THR A 227 -0.51 -1.23 -15.29
CA THR A 227 -1.03 -0.78 -14.00
C THR A 227 -2.30 -1.56 -13.69
N HIS A 228 -2.39 -2.07 -12.46
CA HIS A 228 -3.52 -2.85 -11.95
C HIS A 228 -4.19 -2.07 -10.82
N TYR A 229 -5.52 -1.99 -10.83
CA TYR A 229 -6.34 -1.27 -9.85
C TYR A 229 -7.29 -2.18 -9.06
#